data_AF-A0A819UR58-F1
#
_entry.id   AF-A0A819UR58-F1
#
_cell.length_a   1.000
_cell.length_b   1.000
_cell.length_c   1.000
_cell.angle_alpha   90.00
_cell.angle_beta   90.00
_cell.angle_gamma   90.00
#
_symmetry.space_group_name_H-M   'P 1'
#
loop_
_entity.id
_entity.type
_entity.pdbx_description
1 polymer ?
#
loop_
_entity_poly.entity_id
_entity_poly.type
_entity_poly.pdbx_seq_one_letter_code
_entity_poly.pdbx_strand_id
1 'polypeptide(L)'
;MYELRLNIEPIKTTIDPKAQIKQLGTIECLKEFRDLPKINFTFYYSNVPQKLDFSFPLYINKFIEKAEMDSNNFFLRWRNLE
;
A
#
# COMPACT_ATOMS: atom_id res chain seq x y z
N MET A 1 -14.28 9.06 -6.08
CA MET A 1 -13.40 9.50 -4.98
C MET A 1 -12.46 8.36 -4.68
N TYR A 2 -11.15 8.57 -4.60
CA TYR A 2 -10.16 7.50 -4.42
C TYR A 2 -10.14 7.00 -2.96
N GLU A 3 -9.92 5.70 -2.77
CA GLU A 3 -9.84 5.06 -1.44
C GLU A 3 -8.47 5.27 -0.78
N LEU A 4 -7.41 5.33 -1.59
CA LEU A 4 -6.03 5.54 -1.18
C LEU A 4 -5.43 6.76 -1.88
N ARG A 5 -4.54 7.47 -1.19
CA ARG A 5 -3.66 8.48 -1.80
C ARG A 5 -2.21 8.06 -1.63
N LEU A 6 -1.47 8.08 -2.73
CA LEU A 6 -0.03 7.80 -2.77
C LEU A 6 0.73 9.09 -3.01
N ASN A 7 1.74 9.35 -2.18
CA ASN A 7 2.72 10.40 -2.39
C ASN A 7 4.10 9.76 -2.51
N ILE A 8 4.73 9.87 -3.69
CA ILE A 8 6.02 9.24 -4.00
C ILE A 8 6.98 10.28 -4.55
N GLU A 9 8.24 10.17 -4.14
CA GLU A 9 9.30 10.96 -4.76
C GLU A 9 9.72 10.34 -6.10
N PRO A 10 10.02 11.16 -7.12
CA PRO A 10 10.61 10.68 -8.36
C PRO A 10 11.95 9.99 -8.11
N ILE A 11 12.20 8.87 -8.79
CA ILE A 11 13.46 8.12 -8.72
C ILE A 11 14.22 8.22 -10.04
N LYS A 12 15.53 7.89 -10.01
CA LYS A 12 16.34 7.74 -11.21
C LYS A 12 15.69 6.69 -12.14
N THR A 13 15.55 7.03 -13.42
CA THR A 13 14.91 6.19 -14.43
C THR A 13 15.87 5.20 -15.10
N THR A 14 17.18 5.39 -14.93
CA THR A 14 18.23 4.49 -15.42
C THR A 14 18.84 3.73 -14.26
N ILE A 15 18.79 2.39 -14.33
CA ILE A 15 19.37 1.49 -13.33
C ILE A 15 20.60 0.84 -13.95
N ASP A 16 21.76 1.06 -13.35
CA ASP A 16 23.02 0.48 -13.81
C ASP A 16 23.06 -1.04 -13.53
N PRO A 17 23.84 -1.83 -14.28
CA PRO A 17 23.94 -3.27 -14.04
C PRO A 17 24.30 -3.59 -12.59
N LYS A 18 23.55 -4.50 -11.98
CA LYS A 18 23.68 -4.91 -10.56
C LYS A 18 23.40 -3.81 -9.53
N ALA A 19 22.95 -2.63 -9.94
CA ALA A 19 22.49 -1.59 -9.03
C ALA A 19 21.06 -1.86 -8.56
N GLN A 20 20.71 -1.29 -7.41
CA GLN A 20 19.35 -1.29 -6.88
C GLN A 20 18.91 0.15 -6.61
N ILE A 21 17.67 0.46 -6.96
CA ILE A 21 17.02 1.71 -6.59
C ILE A 21 15.92 1.45 -5.57
N LYS A 22 15.63 2.46 -4.75
CA LYS A 22 14.54 2.44 -3.78
C LYS A 22 13.67 3.68 -4.00
N GLN A 23 12.37 3.46 -4.15
CA GLN A 23 11.38 4.53 -4.15
C GLN A 23 10.72 4.59 -2.78
N LEU A 24 10.82 5.74 -2.14
CA LEU A 24 10.12 6.02 -0.89
C LEU A 24 8.83 6.75 -1.20
N GLY A 25 7.78 6.39 -0.47
CA GLY A 25 6.50 7.05 -0.57
C GLY A 25 5.63 6.80 0.65
N THR A 26 4.65 7.67 0.81
CA THR A 26 3.67 7.64 1.88
C THR A 26 2.32 7.27 1.28
N ILE A 27 1.58 6.42 1.99
CA ILE A 27 0.22 6.03 1.60
C ILE A 27 -0.74 6.47 2.68
N GLU A 28 -1.75 7.22 2.28
CA GLU A 28 -2.86 7.65 3.13
C GLU A 28 -4.11 6.84 2.78
N CYS A 29 -4.75 6.25 3.79
CA CYS A 29 -6.04 5.60 3.66
C CYS A 29 -7.15 6.64 3.87
N LEU A 30 -7.83 7.01 2.79
CA LEU A 30 -8.90 8.02 2.81
C LEU A 30 -10.26 7.38 3.09
N LYS A 31 -10.44 6.12 2.67
CA LYS A 31 -11.65 5.31 2.87
C LYS A 31 -11.29 3.83 2.97
N GLU A 32 -12.21 3.05 3.52
CA GLU A 32 -12.12 1.59 3.51
C GLU A 32 -11.99 1.06 2.07
N PHE A 33 -11.19 0.01 1.91
CA PHE A 33 -10.96 -0.66 0.64
C PHE A 33 -10.86 -2.17 0.86
N ARG A 34 -11.20 -2.94 -0.19
CA ARG A 34 -11.11 -4.42 -0.18
C ARG A 34 -10.18 -4.95 -1.25
N ASP A 35 -10.06 -4.25 -2.37
CA ASP A 35 -9.24 -4.67 -3.49
C ASP A 35 -7.76 -4.32 -3.24
N LEU A 36 -6.88 -5.20 -3.70
CA LEU A 36 -5.44 -4.94 -3.64
C LEU A 36 -5.04 -3.87 -4.66
N PRO A 37 -4.29 -2.83 -4.26
CA PRO A 37 -3.75 -1.86 -5.19
C PRO A 37 -2.87 -2.57 -6.23
N LYS A 38 -2.89 -2.06 -7.47
CA LYS A 38 -2.02 -2.57 -8.54
C LYS A 38 -0.83 -1.64 -8.73
N ILE A 39 0.35 -2.22 -8.87
CA ILE A 39 1.56 -1.49 -9.27
C ILE A 39 1.97 -1.99 -10.64
N ASN A 40 2.23 -1.03 -11.53
CA ASN A 40 2.81 -1.28 -12.82
C ASN A 40 4.25 -0.76 -12.86
N PHE A 41 5.16 -1.59 -13.35
CA PHE A 41 6.52 -1.17 -13.72
C PHE A 41 6.63 -1.21 -15.24
N THR A 42 7.00 -0.06 -15.82
CA THR A 42 7.31 0.06 -17.25
C THR A 42 8.73 0.57 -17.40
N PHE A 43 9.56 -0.15 -18.15
CA PHE A 43 10.98 0.18 -18.34
C PHE A 43 11.48 -0.38 -19.67
N TYR A 44 12.68 0.00 -20.09
CA TYR A 44 13.34 -0.58 -21.26
C TYR A 44 14.49 -1.49 -20.83
N TYR A 45 14.59 -2.65 -21.47
CA TYR A 45 15.73 -3.56 -21.31
C TYR A 45 16.25 -3.92 -22.69
N SER A 46 17.52 -3.59 -22.97
CA SER A 46 18.13 -3.78 -24.30
C SER A 46 17.29 -3.19 -25.45
N ASN A 47 16.79 -1.96 -25.26
CA ASN A 47 15.90 -1.24 -26.18
C ASN A 47 14.53 -1.90 -26.43
N VAL A 48 14.16 -2.92 -25.66
CA VAL A 48 12.84 -3.55 -25.71
C VAL A 48 12.00 -3.07 -24.52
N PRO A 49 10.78 -2.53 -24.74
CA PRO A 49 9.90 -2.13 -23.65
C PRO A 49 9.41 -3.35 -22.87
N GLN A 50 9.47 -3.25 -21.55
CA GLN A 50 9.03 -4.24 -20.59
C GLN A 50 7.90 -3.67 -19.76
N LYS A 51 6.91 -4.52 -19.44
CA LYS A 51 5.80 -4.18 -18.56
C LYS A 51 5.59 -5.30 -17.56
N LEU A 52 5.59 -4.97 -16.28
CA LEU A 52 5.30 -5.89 -15.19
C LEU A 52 4.14 -5.35 -14.35
N ASP A 53 3.13 -6.18 -14.13
CA ASP A 53 1.94 -5.84 -13.34
C ASP A 53 1.89 -6.71 -12.08
N PHE A 54 1.77 -6.07 -10.91
CA PHE A 54 1.72 -6.75 -9.63
C PHE A 54 0.55 -6.25 -8.77
N SER A 55 -0.02 -7.15 -7.98
CA SER A 55 -0.84 -6.78 -6.82
C SER A 55 0.08 -6.37 -5.68
N PHE A 56 -0.04 -5.14 -5.20
CA PHE A 56 0.69 -4.66 -4.05
C PHE A 56 0.00 -5.15 -2.77
N PRO A 57 0.73 -5.82 -1.85
CA PRO A 57 0.15 -6.44 -0.66
C PRO A 57 -0.15 -5.40 0.44
N LEU A 58 -0.94 -4.38 0.09
CA LEU A 58 -1.48 -3.40 1.00
C LEU A 58 -2.93 -3.77 1.29
N TYR A 59 -3.22 -3.97 2.57
CA TYR A 59 -4.52 -4.40 3.08
C TYR A 59 -5.01 -3.39 4.12
N ILE A 60 -6.32 -3.29 4.32
CA ILE A 60 -6.92 -2.30 5.25
C ILE A 60 -6.37 -2.44 6.69
N ASN A 61 -5.99 -3.64 7.11
CA ASN A 61 -5.42 -3.89 8.44
C ASN A 61 -4.09 -3.16 8.69
N LYS A 62 -3.41 -2.65 7.65
CA LYS A 62 -2.22 -1.80 7.82
C LYS A 62 -2.53 -0.40 8.37
N PHE A 63 -3.80 -0.01 8.38
CA PHE A 63 -4.27 1.30 8.86
C PHE A 63 -5.07 1.20 10.17
N ILE A 64 -5.11 0.02 10.80
CA ILE A 64 -5.83 -0.20 12.07
C ILE A 64 -4.86 -0.02 13.23
N GLU A 65 -5.24 0.83 14.19
CA GLU A 65 -4.51 0.99 15.43
C GLU A 65 -4.97 -0.01 16.49
N LYS A 66 -4.03 -0.45 17.34
CA LYS A 66 -4.35 -1.32 18.48
C LYS A 66 -5.23 -0.56 19.46
N ALA A 67 -6.39 -1.13 19.80
CA ALA A 67 -7.23 -0.63 20.88
C ALA A 67 -7.01 -1.47 22.16
N GLU A 68 -6.33 -0.91 23.15
CA GLU A 68 -6.20 -1.53 24.47
C GLU A 68 -7.47 -1.30 25.31
N MET A 69 -7.98 -2.37 25.92
CA MET A 69 -9.13 -2.31 26.82
C MET A 69 -9.15 -3.51 27.75
N ASP A 70 -9.80 -3.35 28.91
CA ASP A 70 -10.06 -4.46 29.84
C ASP A 70 -11.25 -5.32 29.37
N SER A 71 -11.43 -6.46 30.06
CA SER A 71 -12.48 -7.44 29.79
C SER A 71 -13.89 -6.83 29.81
N ASN A 72 -14.20 -6.00 30.81
CA ASN A 72 -15.54 -5.42 30.98
C ASN A 72 -15.86 -4.48 29.81
N ASN A 73 -14.91 -3.62 29.44
CA ASN A 73 -15.04 -2.68 28.32
C ASN A 73 -15.15 -3.40 26.97
N PHE A 74 -14.39 -4.49 26.77
CA PHE A 74 -14.53 -5.33 25.58
C PHE A 74 -15.94 -5.92 25.46
N PHE A 75 -16.45 -6.57 26.52
CA PHE A 75 -17.77 -7.20 26.48
C PHE A 75 -18.91 -6.19 26.34
N LEU A 76 -18.77 -5.00 26.93
CA LEU A 76 -19.73 -3.91 26.73
C LEU A 76 -19.81 -3.49 25.26
N ARG A 77 -18.66 -3.26 24.61
CA ARG A 77 -18.61 -2.90 23.18
C ARG A 77 -19.11 -4.03 22.29
N TRP A 78 -18.71 -5.27 22.58
CA TRP A 78 -19.09 -6.45 21.80
C TRP A 78 -20.61 -6.65 21.76
N ARG A 79 -21.28 -6.47 22.91
CA ARG A 79 -22.75 -6.56 22.99
C ARG A 79 -23.49 -5.45 22.24
N ASN A 80 -22.81 -4.34 21.99
CA ASN A 80 -23.34 -3.16 21.29
C ASN A 80 -22.97 -3.14 19.79
N LEU A 81 -22.30 -4.18 19.27
CA LEU A 81 -22.14 -4.36 17.84
C LEU A 81 -23.49 -4.87 17.29
N GLU A 82 -24.17 -4.02 16.51
CA GLU A 82 -25.33 -4.42 15.71
C GLU A 82 -24.92 -5.30 14.51
#